data_AF-A0A2N8LYY5-F1
#
_entry.id   AF-A0A2N8LYY5-F1
#
_cell.length_a   1.000
_cell.length_b   1.000
_cell.length_c   1.000
_cell.angle_alpha   90.00
_cell.angle_beta   90.00
_cell.angle_gamma   90.00
#
_symmetry.space_group_name_H-M   'P 1'
#
loop_
_entity.id
_entity.type
_entity.pdbx_description
1 polymer ?
#
loop_
_entity_poly.entity_id
_entity_poly.type
_entity_poly.pdbx_seq_one_letter_code
_entity_poly.pdbx_strand_id
1 'polypeptide(L)' 'MTPNREQCEKAYNQGCMWGMGGGDSNRCPYSADEPLAEWWFQGWEAGIDAWHDRNLKNQQAQQA' A
#
# COMPACT_ATOMS: atom_id res chain seq x y z
N MET A 1 18.95 2.30 -13.25
CA MET A 1 18.43 1.14 -14.01
C MET A 1 16.92 1.23 -13.95
N THR A 2 16.22 1.04 -15.07
CA THR A 2 14.75 1.02 -15.07
C THR A 2 14.30 -0.37 -14.60
N PRO A 3 13.46 -0.50 -13.56
CA PRO A 3 12.97 -1.80 -13.12
C PRO A 3 12.12 -2.47 -14.19
N ASN A 4 12.17 -3.79 -14.22
CA ASN A 4 11.32 -4.58 -15.11
C ASN A 4 9.89 -4.65 -14.55
N ARG A 5 8.95 -5.10 -15.40
CA ARG A 5 7.54 -5.19 -15.06
C ARG A 5 7.27 -6.03 -13.81
N GLU A 6 7.95 -7.17 -13.64
CA GLU A 6 7.75 -8.05 -12.48
C GLU A 6 8.20 -7.37 -11.17
N GLN A 7 9.28 -6.59 -11.21
CA GLN A 7 9.75 -5.83 -10.05
C GLN A 7 8.74 -4.74 -9.66
N CYS A 8 8.19 -4.02 -10.64
CA CYS A 8 7.14 -3.03 -10.43
C CYS A 8 5.87 -3.65 -9.85
N GLU A 9 5.38 -4.75 -10.44
CA GLU A 9 4.19 -5.47 -9.96
C GLU A 9 4.41 -6.01 -8.54
N LYS A 10 5.61 -6.51 -8.23
CA LYS A 10 5.97 -6.95 -6.88
C LYS A 10 5.96 -5.80 -5.89
N ALA A 11 6.57 -4.67 -6.23
CA ALA A 11 6.60 -3.48 -5.37
C ALA A 11 5.18 -2.99 -5.08
N TYR A 12 4.34 -2.88 -6.12
CA TYR A 12 2.92 -2.54 -6.00
C TYR A 12 2.17 -3.50 -5.07
N ASN A 13 2.27 -4.82 -5.31
CA ASN A 13 1.57 -5.81 -4.51
C ASN A 13 2.02 -5.80 -3.03
N GLN A 14 3.30 -5.55 -2.77
CA GLN A 14 3.80 -5.36 -1.41
C GLN A 14 3.23 -4.11 -0.74
N GLY A 15 3.15 -2.99 -1.47
CA GLY A 15 2.47 -1.78 -1.02
C GLY A 15 1.03 -2.05 -0.63
N CYS A 16 0.26 -2.70 -1.52
CA CYS A 16 -1.14 -3.07 -1.28
C CYS A 16 -1.32 -3.86 0.01
N MET A 17 -0.53 -4.92 0.20
CA MET A 17 -0.63 -5.76 1.40
C MET A 17 -0.26 -5.00 2.67
N TRP A 18 0.74 -4.12 2.61
CA TRP A 18 1.15 -3.29 3.74
C TRP A 18 0.06 -2.26 4.11
N GLY A 19 -0.48 -1.56 3.11
CA GLY A 19 -1.56 -0.60 3.29
C GLY A 19 -2.84 -1.24 3.83
N MET A 20 -3.23 -2.41 3.33
CA MET A 20 -4.39 -3.17 3.86
C MET A 20 -4.23 -3.58 5.33
N GLY A 21 -3.00 -3.63 5.83
CA GLY A 21 -2.68 -3.85 7.24
C GLY A 21 -2.80 -2.59 8.11
N GLY A 22 -3.00 -1.40 7.53
CA GLY A 22 -2.90 -0.11 8.21
C GLY A 22 -1.45 0.35 8.43
N GLY A 23 -0.51 -0.18 7.65
CA GLY A 23 0.89 0.18 7.75
C GLY A 23 1.18 1.59 7.24
N ASP A 24 2.19 2.27 7.79
CA ASP A 24 2.58 3.61 7.41
C ASP A 24 3.53 3.64 6.19
N SER A 25 3.46 4.70 5.38
CA SER A 25 4.24 4.85 4.14
C SER A 25 5.74 5.05 4.36
N ASN A 26 6.18 5.53 5.53
CA ASN A 26 7.60 5.74 5.85
C ASN A 26 8.41 4.43 5.96
N ARG A 27 7.74 3.27 5.86
CA ARG A 27 8.35 1.94 5.87
C ARG A 27 8.60 1.38 4.46
N CYS A 28 8.52 2.21 3.42
CA CYS A 28 8.83 1.79 2.04
C CYS A 28 10.26 1.18 1.96
N PRO A 29 10.41 -0.08 1.51
CA PRO A 29 11.71 -0.75 1.47
C PRO A 29 12.57 -0.30 0.27
N TYR A 30 11.98 0.46 -0.67
CA TYR A 30 12.60 0.87 -1.93
C TYR A 30 13.09 2.32 -1.90
N SER A 31 13.38 2.90 -0.73
CA SER A 31 13.76 4.32 -0.59
C SER A 31 14.98 4.76 -1.41
N ALA A 32 15.83 3.84 -1.86
CA ALA A 32 16.97 4.09 -2.74
C ALA A 32 16.68 3.86 -4.24
N ASP A 33 15.51 3.33 -4.61
CA ASP A 33 15.06 3.05 -5.97
C ASP A 33 13.74 3.79 -6.23
N GLU A 34 13.84 5.04 -6.72
CA GLU A 34 12.70 5.94 -6.93
C GLU A 34 11.57 5.29 -7.76
N PRO A 35 11.83 4.63 -8.90
CA PRO A 35 10.78 3.94 -9.64
C PRO A 35 10.06 2.85 -8.84
N LEU A 36 10.79 1.97 -8.14
CA LEU A 36 10.14 0.93 -7.32
C LEU A 36 9.41 1.50 -6.11
N ALA A 37 9.93 2.58 -5.53
CA ALA A 37 9.26 3.31 -4.46
C ALA A 37 7.91 3.85 -4.92
N GLU A 38 7.85 4.47 -6.11
CA GLU A 38 6.59 4.99 -6.67
C GLU A 38 5.54 3.88 -6.85
N TRP A 39 5.93 2.74 -7.44
CA TRP A 39 5.02 1.59 -7.58
C TRP A 39 4.54 1.06 -6.23
N TRP A 40 5.42 0.99 -5.23
CA TRP A 40 5.05 0.58 -3.89
C TRP A 40 4.08 1.58 -3.23
N PHE A 41 4.30 2.89 -3.39
CA PHE A 41 3.41 3.92 -2.84
C PHE A 41 2.01 3.86 -3.47
N GLN A 42 1.91 3.69 -4.79
CA GLN A 42 0.62 3.52 -5.46
C GLN A 42 -0.16 2.31 -4.92
N GLY A 43 0.54 1.19 -4.69
CA GLY A 43 -0.08 0.02 -4.06
C GLY A 43 -0.49 0.28 -2.62
N TRP A 44 0.36 0.95 -1.84
CA TRP A 44 0.08 1.32 -0.46
C TRP A 44 -1.16 2.21 -0.31
N GLU A 45 -1.32 3.23 -1.17
CA GLU A 45 -2.51 4.08 -1.20
C GLU A 45 -3.78 3.25 -1.43
N ALA A 46 -3.78 2.38 -2.44
CA ALA A 46 -4.91 1.48 -2.71
C ALA A 46 -5.22 0.55 -1.52
N GLY A 47 -4.18 0.08 -0.82
CA GLY A 47 -4.34 -0.75 0.38
C GLY A 47 -4.90 0.03 1.57
N ILE A 48 -4.45 1.27 1.79
CA ILE A 48 -4.90 2.12 2.88
C ILE A 48 -6.35 2.55 2.70
N ASP A 49 -6.77 2.87 1.48
CA ASP A 49 -8.17 3.17 1.18
C ASP A 49 -9.08 1.99 1.56
N ALA A 50 -8.68 0.77 1.19
CA ALA A 50 -9.42 -0.44 1.58
C ALA A 50 -9.44 -0.66 3.11
N TRP A 51 -8.36 -0.34 3.81
CA TRP A 51 -8.29 -0.42 5.27
C TRP A 51 -9.20 0.63 5.94
N HIS A 52 -9.19 1.87 5.46
CA HIS A 52 -10.07 2.95 5.92
C HIS A 52 -11.55 2.58 5.74
N ASP A 53 -11.93 2.11 4.54
CA ASP A 53 -13.29 1.65 4.25
C ASP A 53 -13.74 0.55 5.20
N ARG A 54 -12.87 -0.43 5.47
CA ARG A 54 -13.16 -1.51 6.41
C ARG A 54 -13.38 -0.98 7.83
N ASN A 55 -12.54 -0.08 8.30
CA ASN A 55 -12.64 0.45 9.65
C ASN A 55 -13.84 1.36 9.83
N LEU A 56 -14.20 2.16 8.82
CA LEU A 56 -15.41 2.97 8.84
C LEU A 56 -16.66 2.08 8.95
N LYS A 57 -16.73 1.00 8.17
CA LYS A 57 -17.81 0.00 8.26
C LYS A 57 -17.89 -0.66 9.63
N ASN A 58 -16.74 -1.04 10.20
CA ASN A 58 -16.68 -1.64 11.53
C ASN A 58 -17.13 -0.67 12.63
N GLN A 59 -16.80 0.62 12.53
CA GLN A 59 -17.25 1.63 13.48
C GLN A 59 -18.77 1.86 13.41
N GLN A 60 -19.34 1.92 12.20
CA GLN A 60 -20.79 2.07 12.01
C GLN A 60 -21.56 0.86 12.55
N ALA A 61 -21.04 -0.36 12.39
CA ALA A 61 -21.67 -1.57 12.91
C ALA A 61 -21.66 -1.68 14.45
N GLN A 62 -20.74 -0.97 15.12
CA GLN A 62 -20.66 -0.95 16.59
C GLN A 62 -21.55 0.12 17.23
N GLN A 63 -22.12 1.04 16.45
CA GLN A 63 -22.98 2.14 16.92
C GLN A 63 -24.48 1.90 16.68
N ALA A 64 -24.87 0.76 16.10
CA ALA A 64 -26.25 0.35 15.86
C ALA A 64 -26.71 -0.69 16.90
#